data_AF-A0AAU2CMB6-F1
#
_entry.id   AF-A0AAU2CMB6-F1
#
_cell.length_a   1.000
_cell.length_b   1.000
_cell.length_c   1.000
_cell.angle_alpha   90.00
_cell.angle_beta   90.00
_cell.angle_gamma   90.00
#
_symmetry.space_group_name_H-M   'P 1'
#
loop_
_entity.id
_entity.type
_entity.pdbx_description
1 polymer ?
#
loop_
_entity_poly.entity_id
_entity_poly.type
_entity_poly.pdbx_seq_one_letter_code
_entity_poly.pdbx_strand_id
1 'polypeptide(L)'
;MQIQHERTIEELAVRDMTEQALGDIAKFFQEQYSQRVTAILAGVDDPKQVGRWIRGEHQPRYDSELRLRTAYQVFRIITRAENAHIARAWMIGLNPQLDDESPINAIAHERYKEVLAAARTYCEGDL
;
A
#
# COMPACT_ATOMS: atom_id res chain seq x y z
N MET A 1 3.48 -14.29 34.06
CA MET A 1 2.22 -13.76 33.54
C MET A 1 2.56 -12.94 32.29
N GLN A 2 2.51 -13.56 31.11
CA GLN A 2 2.78 -12.87 29.85
C GLN A 2 1.53 -12.09 29.47
N ILE A 3 1.61 -10.76 29.53
CA ILE A 3 0.60 -9.90 28.95
C ILE A 3 0.76 -10.04 27.44
N GLN A 4 -0.07 -10.88 26.82
CA GLN A 4 -0.26 -10.87 25.37
C GLN A 4 -0.93 -9.53 25.06
N HIS A 5 -0.15 -8.53 24.66
CA HIS A 5 -0.72 -7.29 24.11
C HIS A 5 -1.42 -7.68 22.81
N GLU A 6 -2.74 -7.62 22.78
CA GLU A 6 -3.51 -7.67 21.54
C GLU A 6 -3.06 -6.49 20.69
N ARG A 7 -2.26 -6.77 19.66
CA ARG A 7 -1.72 -5.76 18.76
C ARG A 7 -2.83 -5.26 17.84
N THR A 8 -2.89 -3.94 17.64
CA THR A 8 -3.89 -3.34 16.75
C THR A 8 -3.61 -3.71 15.28
N ILE A 9 -4.62 -3.60 14.41
CA ILE A 9 -4.46 -3.83 12.96
C ILE A 9 -3.36 -2.95 12.37
N GLU A 10 -3.28 -1.69 12.83
CA GLU A 10 -2.30 -0.72 12.37
C GLU A 10 -0.88 -1.08 12.81
N GLU A 11 -0.69 -1.47 14.07
CA GLU A 11 0.63 -1.94 14.57
C GLU A 11 1.14 -3.15 13.78
N LEU A 12 0.25 -4.09 13.47
CA LEU A 12 0.58 -5.26 12.67
C LEU A 12 0.90 -4.89 11.21
N ALA A 13 0.22 -3.88 10.65
CA ALA A 13 0.50 -3.39 9.30
C ALA A 13 1.84 -2.63 9.22
N VAL A 14 2.15 -1.79 10.20
CA VAL A 14 3.44 -1.08 10.30
C VAL A 14 4.59 -2.07 10.46
N ARG A 15 4.44 -3.06 11.34
CA ARG A 15 5.46 -4.10 11.52
C ARG A 15 5.75 -4.84 10.22
N ASP A 16 4.69 -5.32 9.56
CA ASP A 16 4.86 -6.03 8.29
C ASP A 16 5.55 -5.15 7.24
N MET A 17 5.19 -3.86 7.16
CA MET A 17 5.86 -2.90 6.29
C MET A 17 7.37 -2.81 6.60
N THR A 18 7.77 -2.74 7.87
CA THR A 18 9.19 -2.63 8.26
C THR A 18 10.01 -3.88 8.01
N GLU A 19 9.38 -5.06 7.98
CA GLU A 19 10.07 -6.35 7.82
C GLU A 19 10.24 -6.77 6.36
N GLN A 20 9.50 -6.15 5.42
CA GLN A 20 9.58 -6.50 4.00
C GLN A 20 10.63 -5.65 3.26
N ALA A 21 11.43 -6.32 2.43
CA ALA A 21 12.33 -5.64 1.51
C ALA A 21 11.52 -4.92 0.42
N LEU A 22 12.04 -3.79 -0.08
CA LEU A 22 11.32 -3.00 -1.09
C LEU A 22 11.06 -3.76 -2.39
N GLY A 23 11.98 -4.63 -2.79
CA GLY A 23 11.80 -5.52 -3.94
C GLY A 23 10.61 -6.47 -3.78
N ASP A 24 10.36 -6.96 -2.57
CA ASP A 24 9.23 -7.84 -2.26
C ASP A 24 7.91 -7.06 -2.24
N ILE A 25 7.91 -5.84 -1.70
CA ILE A 25 6.74 -4.94 -1.78
C ILE A 25 6.41 -4.61 -3.24
N ALA A 26 7.42 -4.30 -4.05
CA ALA A 26 7.24 -4.04 -5.48
C ALA A 26 6.71 -5.28 -6.22
N LYS A 27 7.24 -6.47 -5.91
CA LYS A 27 6.77 -7.74 -6.46
C LYS A 27 5.31 -8.00 -6.09
N PHE A 28 4.97 -7.79 -4.83
CA PHE A 28 3.62 -7.94 -4.33
C PHE A 28 2.63 -7.08 -5.14
N PHE A 29 2.91 -5.78 -5.33
CA PHE A 29 2.04 -4.91 -6.13
C PHE A 29 1.99 -5.29 -7.61
N GLN A 30 3.11 -5.74 -8.17
CA GLN A 30 3.15 -6.23 -9.54
C GLN A 30 2.24 -7.45 -9.74
N GLU A 31 2.18 -8.36 -8.77
CA GLU A 31 1.31 -9.54 -8.81
C GLU A 31 -0.17 -9.18 -8.62
N GLN A 32 -0.48 -8.17 -7.78
CA GLN A 32 -1.87 -7.74 -7.56
C GLN A 32 -2.45 -6.92 -8.73
N TYR A 33 -1.65 -6.06 -9.39
CA TYR A 33 -2.17 -5.07 -10.34
C TYR A 33 -1.47 -4.99 -11.69
N SER A 34 -0.28 -5.57 -11.86
CA SER A 34 0.69 -5.40 -12.96
C SER A 34 1.86 -4.45 -12.69
N GLN A 35 2.91 -4.63 -13.48
CA GLN A 35 4.13 -3.82 -13.44
C GLN A 35 3.85 -2.35 -13.76
N ARG A 36 2.95 -2.07 -14.72
CA ARG A 36 2.61 -0.70 -15.13
C ARG A 36 1.89 0.06 -14.02
N VAL A 37 0.91 -0.57 -13.36
CA VAL A 37 0.20 0.05 -12.23
C VAL A 37 1.15 0.27 -11.05
N THR A 38 2.06 -0.68 -10.79
CA THR A 38 3.08 -0.53 -9.75
C THR A 38 4.04 0.64 -10.04
N ALA A 39 4.36 0.88 -11.32
CA ALA A 39 5.18 2.02 -11.74
C ALA A 39 4.47 3.36 -11.48
N ILE A 40 3.17 3.45 -11.82
CA ILE A 40 2.33 4.62 -11.53
C ILE A 40 2.30 4.86 -10.02
N LEU A 41 1.99 3.82 -9.24
CA LEU A 41 1.95 3.87 -7.78
C LEU A 41 3.27 4.36 -7.19
N ALA A 42 4.41 3.91 -7.72
CA ALA A 42 5.74 4.27 -7.24
C ALA A 42 6.26 5.61 -7.80
N GLY A 43 5.49 6.29 -8.65
CA GLY A 43 5.87 7.57 -9.26
C GLY A 43 7.04 7.46 -10.24
N VAL A 44 7.13 6.38 -11.01
CA VAL A 44 8.21 6.17 -12.00
C VAL A 44 7.69 6.00 -13.42
N ASP A 45 8.35 6.67 -14.37
CA ASP A 45 7.94 6.68 -15.78
C ASP A 45 8.30 5.39 -16.54
N ASP A 46 9.40 4.72 -16.16
CA ASP A 46 9.86 3.47 -16.76
C ASP A 46 9.41 2.27 -15.91
N PRO A 47 8.40 1.49 -16.33
CA PRO A 47 7.94 0.32 -15.58
C PRO A 47 9.01 -0.76 -15.41
N LYS A 48 10.06 -0.79 -16.24
CA LYS A 48 11.16 -1.74 -16.06
C LYS A 48 11.92 -1.49 -14.76
N GLN A 49 11.86 -0.28 -14.18
CA GLN A 49 12.43 -0.01 -12.85
C GLN A 49 11.86 -0.95 -11.78
N VAL A 50 10.55 -1.20 -11.81
CA VAL A 50 9.89 -2.14 -10.88
C VAL A 50 10.54 -3.52 -10.98
N GLY A 51 10.78 -4.01 -12.20
CA GLY A 51 11.46 -5.30 -12.42
C GLY A 51 12.90 -5.31 -11.90
N ARG A 52 13.63 -4.21 -12.02
CA ARG A 52 15.01 -4.07 -11.48
C ARG A 52 15.01 -4.11 -9.95
N TRP A 53 14.03 -3.48 -9.30
CA TRP A 53 13.87 -3.53 -7.84
C TRP A 53 13.56 -4.94 -7.34
N ILE A 54 12.67 -5.65 -8.03
CA ILE A 54 12.30 -7.04 -7.69
C ILE A 54 13.51 -7.98 -7.79
N ARG A 55 14.41 -7.76 -8.76
CA ARG A 55 15.66 -8.54 -8.90
C ARG A 55 16.80 -8.05 -8.00
N GLY A 56 16.59 -6.99 -7.22
CA GLY A 56 17.62 -6.40 -6.35
C GLY A 56 18.74 -5.69 -7.11
N GLU A 57 18.57 -5.42 -8.40
CA GLU A 57 19.59 -4.74 -9.23
C GLU A 57 19.73 -3.28 -8.80
N HIS A 58 18.61 -2.64 -8.47
CA HIS A 58 18.53 -1.23 -8.06
C HIS A 58 17.62 -1.11 -6.83
N GLN A 59 17.82 -0.07 -6.02
CA GLN A 59 16.89 0.30 -4.96
C GLN A 59 15.95 1.43 -5.44
N PRO A 60 14.68 1.44 -5.01
CA PRO A 60 13.82 2.61 -5.18
C PRO A 60 14.44 3.86 -4.54
N ARG A 61 14.15 5.04 -5.10
CA ARG A 61 14.45 6.31 -4.44
C ARG A 61 13.50 6.51 -3.25
N TYR A 62 13.85 7.42 -2.35
CA TYR A 62 13.06 7.71 -1.15
C TYR A 62 11.57 7.93 -1.43
N ASP A 63 11.22 8.76 -2.42
CA ASP A 63 9.81 9.05 -2.71
C ASP A 63 9.06 7.83 -3.27
N SER A 64 9.74 6.97 -4.04
CA SER A 64 9.17 5.70 -4.52
C SER A 64 9.03 4.68 -3.39
N GLU A 65 10.01 4.62 -2.48
CA GLU A 65 9.95 3.81 -1.27
C GLU A 65 8.77 4.24 -0.40
N LEU A 66 8.61 5.53 -0.15
CA LEU A 66 7.52 6.06 0.67
C LEU A 66 6.16 5.68 0.08
N ARG A 67 5.96 5.91 -1.23
CA ARG A 67 4.73 5.50 -1.94
C ARG A 67 4.46 3.99 -1.81
N LEU A 68 5.45 3.14 -2.07
CA LEU A 68 5.31 1.68 -1.99
C LEU A 68 4.98 1.23 -0.57
N ARG A 69 5.64 1.80 0.44
CA ARG A 69 5.40 1.48 1.86
C ARG A 69 4.03 1.92 2.32
N THR A 70 3.60 3.15 2.00
CA THR A 70 2.26 3.64 2.32
C THR A 70 1.19 2.77 1.68
N ALA A 71 1.33 2.45 0.40
CA ALA A 71 0.40 1.57 -0.29
C ALA A 71 0.35 0.18 0.37
N TYR A 72 1.50 -0.37 0.73
CA TYR A 72 1.58 -1.67 1.38
C TYR A 72 0.87 -1.65 2.72
N GLN A 73 1.14 -0.65 3.55
CA GLN A 73 0.47 -0.48 4.84
C GLN A 73 -1.06 -0.41 4.68
N VAL A 74 -1.55 0.43 3.77
CA VAL A 74 -2.98 0.58 3.49
C VAL A 74 -3.60 -0.73 3.02
N PHE A 75 -2.98 -1.42 2.06
CA PHE A 75 -3.44 -2.73 1.60
C PHE A 75 -3.54 -3.73 2.77
N ARG A 76 -2.55 -3.73 3.67
CA ARG A 76 -2.51 -4.62 4.84
C ARG A 76 -3.53 -4.24 5.91
N ILE A 77 -3.90 -2.97 6.06
CA ILE A 77 -4.99 -2.54 6.94
C ILE A 77 -6.31 -3.12 6.43
N ILE A 78 -6.67 -2.87 5.16
CA ILE A 78 -7.93 -3.36 4.59
C ILE A 78 -7.99 -4.88 4.55
N THR A 79 -6.88 -5.54 4.18
CA THR A 79 -6.82 -7.02 4.14
C THR A 79 -7.07 -7.65 5.51
N ARG A 80 -6.68 -6.98 6.60
CA ARG A 80 -6.87 -7.47 7.97
C ARG A 80 -8.29 -7.26 8.48
N ALA A 81 -8.92 -6.15 8.10
CA ALA A 81 -10.34 -5.92 8.41
C ALA A 81 -11.24 -6.87 7.60
N GLU A 82 -10.81 -7.19 6.37
CA GLU A 82 -11.61 -7.92 5.38
C GLU A 82 -10.82 -9.11 4.81
N ASN A 83 -10.43 -9.02 3.54
CA ASN A 83 -9.64 -10.01 2.83
C ASN A 83 -8.91 -9.34 1.64
N ALA A 84 -8.00 -10.09 1.03
CA ALA A 84 -7.17 -9.57 -0.07
C ALA A 84 -7.98 -9.16 -1.32
N HIS A 85 -9.12 -9.81 -1.58
CA HIS A 85 -9.97 -9.48 -2.73
C HIS A 85 -10.61 -8.10 -2.56
N ILE A 86 -11.16 -7.82 -1.36
CA ILE A 86 -11.72 -6.51 -1.01
C ILE A 86 -10.62 -5.45 -0.98
N ALA A 87 -9.47 -5.72 -0.37
CA ALA A 87 -8.34 -4.78 -0.37
C ALA A 87 -7.89 -4.42 -1.79
N ARG A 88 -7.85 -5.40 -2.70
CA ARG A 88 -7.53 -5.16 -4.11
C ARG A 88 -8.54 -4.25 -4.80
N ALA A 89 -9.83 -4.50 -4.60
CA ALA A 89 -10.89 -3.67 -5.17
C ALA A 89 -10.87 -2.25 -4.60
N TRP A 90 -10.68 -2.12 -3.27
CA TRP A 90 -10.64 -0.85 -2.57
C TRP A 90 -9.51 0.07 -3.08
N MET A 91 -8.33 -0.48 -3.36
CA MET A 91 -7.20 0.30 -3.86
C MET A 91 -7.39 0.91 -5.26
N ILE A 92 -8.24 0.31 -6.11
CA ILE A 92 -8.51 0.77 -7.47
C ILE A 92 -9.87 1.45 -7.63
N GLY A 93 -10.79 1.25 -6.68
CA GLY A 93 -12.11 1.85 -6.67
C GLY A 93 -12.06 3.35 -6.35
N LEU A 94 -13.08 4.07 -6.80
CA LEU A 94 -13.27 5.48 -6.41
C LEU A 94 -13.60 5.52 -4.91
N ASN A 95 -12.94 6.42 -4.19
CA ASN A 95 -13.17 6.59 -2.76
C ASN A 95 -13.70 8.00 -2.48
N PRO A 96 -14.94 8.15 -1.98
CA PRO A 96 -15.53 9.46 -1.68
C PRO A 96 -14.73 10.29 -0.66
N GLN A 97 -13.98 9.63 0.24
CA GLN A 97 -13.11 10.32 1.19
C GLN A 97 -11.84 10.88 0.55
N LEU A 98 -11.57 10.54 -0.72
CA LEU A 98 -10.42 10.97 -1.51
C LEU A 98 -10.85 11.79 -2.74
N ASP A 99 -11.97 12.51 -2.65
CA ASP A 99 -12.57 13.27 -3.78
C ASP A 99 -12.86 12.38 -5.00
N ASP A 100 -13.36 11.17 -4.74
CA ASP A 100 -13.60 10.11 -5.73
C ASP A 100 -12.34 9.65 -6.47
N GLU A 101 -11.14 9.98 -5.98
CA GLU A 101 -9.89 9.42 -6.49
C GLU A 101 -9.63 8.01 -5.92
N SER A 102 -8.99 7.14 -6.71
CA SER A 102 -8.57 5.84 -6.21
C SER A 102 -7.38 5.97 -5.25
N PRO A 103 -7.28 5.11 -4.21
CA PRO A 103 -6.13 5.11 -3.31
C PRO A 103 -4.76 5.00 -4.00
N ILE A 104 -4.66 4.22 -5.09
CA ILE A 104 -3.42 4.14 -5.88
C ILE A 104 -3.02 5.51 -6.45
N ASN A 105 -3.97 6.23 -7.04
CA ASN A 105 -3.70 7.53 -7.66
C ASN A 105 -3.44 8.60 -6.57
N ALA A 106 -4.22 8.59 -5.50
CA ALA A 106 -4.02 9.51 -4.37
C ALA A 106 -2.62 9.34 -3.74
N ILE A 107 -2.13 8.10 -3.59
CA ILE A 107 -0.75 7.84 -3.14
C ILE A 107 0.29 8.33 -4.16
N ALA A 108 0.05 8.12 -5.46
CA ALA A 108 0.95 8.63 -6.49
C ALA A 108 1.08 10.17 -6.43
N HIS A 109 -0.02 10.86 -6.13
CA HIS A 109 -0.12 12.30 -5.87
C HIS A 109 0.23 12.73 -4.43
N GLU A 110 0.88 11.87 -3.65
CA GLU A 110 1.42 12.18 -2.31
C GLU A 110 0.38 12.52 -1.23
N ARG A 111 -0.90 12.17 -1.44
CA ARG A 111 -2.01 12.37 -0.48
C ARG A 111 -2.02 11.32 0.64
N TYR A 112 -0.85 10.96 1.18
CA TYR A 112 -0.66 9.80 2.07
C TYR A 112 -1.54 9.83 3.33
N LYS A 113 -1.67 11.00 3.95
CA LYS A 113 -2.43 11.18 5.20
C LYS A 113 -3.92 10.93 4.99
N GLU A 114 -4.45 11.38 3.85
CA GLU A 114 -5.85 11.21 3.48
C GLU A 114 -6.15 9.74 3.21
N VAL A 115 -5.27 9.03 2.48
CA VAL A 115 -5.46 7.60 2.22
C VAL A 115 -5.41 6.77 3.51
N LEU A 116 -4.49 7.07 4.43
CA LEU A 116 -4.44 6.39 5.73
C LEU A 116 -5.67 6.71 6.59
N ALA A 117 -6.18 7.95 6.55
CA ALA A 117 -7.42 8.30 7.25
C ALA A 117 -8.61 7.54 6.68
N ALA A 118 -8.76 7.49 5.36
CA ALA A 118 -9.83 6.74 4.70
C ALA A 118 -9.77 5.23 5.03
N ALA A 119 -8.56 4.66 5.06
CA ALA A 119 -8.39 3.26 5.44
C ALA A 119 -8.75 2.97 6.91
N ARG A 120 -8.52 3.93 7.83
CA ARG A 120 -8.95 3.81 9.23
C ARG A 120 -10.47 3.89 9.35
N THR A 121 -11.10 4.88 8.70
CA THR A 121 -12.57 5.01 8.69
C THR A 121 -13.24 3.76 8.13
N TYR A 122 -12.67 3.16 7.06
CA TYR A 122 -13.14 1.87 6.54
C TYR A 122 -13.22 0.80 7.65
N CYS A 123 -12.15 0.65 8.43
CA CYS A 123 -12.07 -0.35 9.50
C CYS A 123 -13.00 -0.05 10.69
N GLU A 124 -13.34 1.22 10.92
CA GLU A 124 -14.26 1.64 11.98
C GLU A 124 -15.74 1.39 11.60
N GLY A 125 -16.02 1.12 10.32
CA GLY A 125 -17.37 0.83 9.81
C GLY A 125 -18.16 2.07 9.38
N ASP A 126 -17.51 3.23 9.29
CA ASP A 126 -18.13 4.54 9.05
C ASP A 126 -18.04 4.99 7.57
N LEU A 127 -18.30 4.09 6.63
CA LEU A 127 -18.36 4.39 5.18
C LEU A 127 -19.77 4.67 4.66
#